data_AF-A0A1R1PQY1-F1
#
_entry.id   AF-A0A1R1PQY1-F1
#
_cell.length_a   1.000
_cell.length_b   1.000
_cell.length_c   1.000
_cell.angle_alpha   90.00
_cell.angle_beta   90.00
_cell.angle_gamma   90.00
#
_symmetry.space_group_name_H-M   'P 1'
#
loop_
_entity.id
_entity.type
_entity.pdbx_description
1 polymer ?
#
loop_
_entity_poly.entity_id
_entity_poly.type
_entity_poly.pdbx_seq_one_letter_code
_entity_poly.pdbx_strand_id
1 'polypeptide(L)'
;MFAQKSRKNRIGTKVINPNRCYIIPTTGSCLLNGGTPGEGTIMFCTGTNCDGYCRAGPRQVWYTPGDMQKVIGGLANSVYWTI
;
A
#
# COMPACT_ATOMS: atom_id res chain seq x y z
N MET A 1 -6.37 4.55 3.36
CA MET A 1 -7.60 3.86 2.86
C MET A 1 -7.19 2.82 1.84
N PHE A 2 -7.84 1.66 1.86
CA PHE A 2 -7.70 0.56 0.90
C PHE A 2 -9.00 0.40 0.11
N ALA A 3 -8.89 0.06 -1.17
CA ALA A 3 -10.00 0.01 -2.11
C ALA A 3 -9.67 -0.93 -3.28
N GLN A 4 -10.69 -1.28 -4.07
CA GLN A 4 -10.45 -1.94 -5.37
C GLN A 4 -9.75 -0.99 -6.33
N LYS A 5 -9.42 -1.46 -7.53
CA LYS A 5 -8.76 -0.67 -8.58
C LYS A 5 -9.44 0.70 -8.78
N SER A 6 -8.62 1.72 -9.00
CA SER A 6 -9.05 3.12 -9.20
C SER A 6 -9.86 3.69 -8.04
N ARG A 7 -9.60 3.25 -6.81
CA ARG A 7 -10.27 3.71 -5.57
C ARG A 7 -11.78 3.45 -5.54
N LYS A 8 -12.28 2.52 -6.38
CA LYS A 8 -13.67 2.05 -6.33
C LYS A 8 -13.88 1.12 -5.14
N ASN A 9 -15.11 1.03 -4.66
CA ASN A 9 -15.54 0.08 -3.61
C ASN A 9 -14.56 0.04 -2.42
N ARG A 10 -14.66 1.04 -1.54
CA ARG A 10 -13.82 1.15 -0.34
C ARG A 10 -13.85 -0.16 0.44
N ILE A 11 -12.67 -0.69 0.74
CA ILE A 11 -12.48 -1.92 1.50
C ILE A 11 -12.29 -1.60 2.98
N GLY A 12 -11.46 -0.58 3.29
CA GLY A 12 -11.20 -0.22 4.68
C GLY A 12 -10.09 0.80 4.88
N THR A 13 -9.64 0.91 6.12
CA THR A 13 -8.55 1.79 6.55
C THR A 13 -7.72 1.09 7.62
N LYS A 14 -6.41 1.35 7.65
CA LYS A 14 -5.51 0.88 8.71
C LYS A 14 -4.48 1.96 9.01
N VAL A 15 -4.19 2.15 10.30
CA VAL A 15 -3.07 2.97 10.76
C VAL A 15 -1.85 2.05 10.87
N ILE A 16 -0.71 2.50 10.34
CA ILE A 16 0.55 1.77 10.37
C ILE A 16 1.65 2.67 10.92
N ASN A 17 2.60 2.07 11.63
CA ASN A 17 3.80 2.74 12.13
C ASN A 17 5.03 2.26 11.36
N PRO A 18 6.13 3.04 11.35
CA PRO A 18 7.36 2.65 10.68
C PRO A 18 7.96 1.36 11.25
N ASN A 19 8.83 0.75 10.45
CA ASN A 19 9.67 -0.40 10.76
C ASN A 19 8.92 -1.67 11.15
N ARG A 20 7.68 -1.83 10.67
CA ARG A 20 6.84 -3.00 10.95
C ARG A 20 6.02 -3.42 9.74
N CYS A 21 5.94 -4.73 9.53
CA CYS A 21 5.04 -5.33 8.54
C CYS A 21 3.61 -5.41 9.07
N TYR A 22 2.64 -5.04 8.24
CA TYR A 22 1.22 -5.17 8.55
C TYR A 22 0.50 -5.95 7.45
N ILE A 23 -0.24 -6.99 7.84
CA ILE A 23 -1.26 -7.60 6.99
C ILE A 23 -2.36 -6.57 6.72
N ILE A 24 -2.76 -6.40 5.47
CA ILE A 24 -3.85 -5.50 5.06
C ILE A 24 -4.92 -6.29 4.31
N PRO A 25 -6.17 -5.79 4.25
CA PRO A 25 -7.14 -6.35 3.32
C PRO A 25 -6.58 -6.34 1.90
N THR A 26 -6.81 -7.42 1.15
CA THR A 26 -6.41 -7.53 -0.25
C THR A 26 -6.89 -6.33 -1.03
N THR A 27 -5.97 -5.53 -1.56
CA THR A 27 -6.29 -4.21 -2.10
C THR A 27 -5.76 -4.00 -3.52
N GLY A 28 -6.58 -3.38 -4.36
CA GLY A 28 -6.25 -3.05 -5.75
C GLY A 28 -5.79 -1.59 -5.93
N SER A 29 -6.06 -0.73 -4.95
CA SER A 29 -5.54 0.64 -4.89
C SER A 29 -5.47 1.12 -3.44
N CYS A 30 -4.78 2.22 -3.17
CA CYS A 30 -4.81 2.82 -1.84
C CYS A 30 -4.65 4.35 -1.85
N LEU A 31 -4.98 4.93 -0.71
CA LEU A 31 -4.80 6.34 -0.40
C LEU A 31 -4.03 6.44 0.92
N LEU A 32 -2.76 6.83 0.86
CA LEU A 32 -1.89 7.02 2.02
C LEU A 32 -2.12 8.42 2.60
N ASN A 33 -2.13 8.54 3.93
CA ASN A 33 -2.34 9.82 4.63
C ASN A 33 -3.53 10.66 4.11
N GLY A 34 -4.63 10.03 3.68
CA GLY A 34 -5.76 10.79 3.14
C GLY A 34 -5.49 11.44 1.77
N GLY A 35 -4.41 11.04 1.08
CA GLY A 35 -4.04 11.54 -0.24
C GLY A 35 -3.00 12.65 -0.18
N THR A 36 -2.33 12.83 0.95
CA THR A 36 -1.24 13.79 1.09
C THR A 36 0.12 13.08 1.01
N PRO A 37 1.14 13.75 0.44
CA PRO A 37 2.53 13.31 0.55
C PRO A 37 2.91 13.08 2.02
N GLY A 38 3.74 12.06 2.25
CA GLY A 38 4.31 11.78 3.56
C GLY A 38 5.78 11.41 3.48
N GLU A 39 6.42 11.33 4.63
CA GLU A 39 7.84 10.98 4.74
C GLU A 39 8.10 9.47 4.65
N GLY A 40 9.32 9.14 4.24
CA GLY A 40 9.81 7.77 4.16
C GLY A 40 9.36 7.01 2.92
N THR A 41 9.61 5.70 2.95
CA THR A 41 9.34 4.76 1.86
C THR A 41 8.27 3.76 2.27
N ILE A 42 7.25 3.60 1.44
CA ILE A 42 6.22 2.57 1.63
C ILE A 42 6.52 1.40 0.70
N MET A 43 6.35 0.18 1.19
CA MET A 43 6.46 -1.04 0.42
C MET A 43 5.16 -1.82 0.50
N PHE A 44 4.64 -2.23 -0.65
CA PHE A 44 3.49 -3.12 -0.75
C PHE A 44 3.93 -4.45 -1.33
N CYS A 45 3.37 -5.53 -0.79
CA CYS A 45 3.70 -6.89 -1.20
C CYS A 45 2.44 -7.73 -1.47
N THR A 46 2.58 -8.71 -2.36
CA THR A 46 1.51 -9.68 -2.66
C THR A 46 1.39 -10.77 -1.59
N GLY A 47 2.43 -11.05 -0.81
CA GLY A 47 2.36 -11.92 0.35
C GLY A 47 1.84 -11.22 1.61
N THR A 48 1.53 -11.97 2.66
CA THR A 48 0.99 -11.43 3.92
C THR A 48 2.06 -11.05 4.93
N ASN A 49 3.31 -11.51 4.75
CA ASN A 49 4.41 -11.29 5.67
C ASN A 49 5.46 -10.34 5.08
N CYS A 50 5.03 -9.38 4.25
CA CYS A 50 5.90 -8.48 3.49
C CYS A 50 6.89 -9.24 2.59
N ASP A 51 6.38 -10.31 1.97
CA ASP A 51 7.07 -11.27 1.13
C ASP A 51 6.39 -11.43 -0.24
N GLY A 52 6.96 -12.28 -1.11
CA GLY A 52 6.51 -12.44 -2.49
C GLY A 52 6.94 -11.27 -3.39
N TYR A 53 6.07 -10.83 -4.29
CA TYR A 53 6.36 -9.67 -5.13
C TYR A 53 6.08 -8.39 -4.37
N CYS A 54 7.16 -7.64 -4.12
CA CYS A 54 7.12 -6.39 -3.40
C CYS A 54 7.58 -5.23 -4.29
N ARG A 55 6.97 -4.06 -4.10
CA ARG A 55 7.51 -2.81 -4.63
C ARG A 55 7.50 -1.75 -3.56
N ALA A 56 8.63 -1.06 -3.47
CA ALA A 56 8.81 0.09 -2.59
C ALA A 56 8.78 1.39 -3.41
N GLY A 57 8.35 2.47 -2.78
CA GLY A 57 8.38 3.80 -3.37
C GLY A 57 8.28 4.89 -2.31
N PRO A 58 8.85 6.08 -2.59
CA PRO A 58 8.81 7.19 -1.63
C PRO A 58 7.36 7.65 -1.44
N ARG A 59 6.96 7.84 -0.19
CA ARG A 59 5.61 8.31 0.17
C ARG A 59 5.34 9.74 -0.30
N GLN A 60 6.38 10.49 -0.64
CA GLN A 60 6.26 11.82 -1.22
C GLN A 60 5.64 11.80 -2.63
N VAL A 61 5.83 10.71 -3.38
CA VAL A 61 5.30 10.55 -4.74
C VAL A 61 4.26 9.44 -4.85
N TRP A 62 4.38 8.41 -4.01
CA TRP A 62 3.57 7.20 -4.10
C TRP A 62 2.45 7.16 -3.06
N TYR A 63 1.81 8.31 -2.81
CA TYR A 63 0.77 8.47 -1.80
C TYR A 63 -0.63 8.06 -2.28
N THR A 64 -0.83 7.86 -3.59
CA THR A 64 -2.14 7.45 -4.14
C THR A 64 -2.11 6.38 -5.25
N PRO A 65 -1.49 5.21 -5.06
CA PRO A 65 -1.46 4.15 -6.07
C PRO A 65 -2.88 3.72 -6.48
N GLY A 66 -3.18 3.85 -7.78
CA GLY A 66 -4.50 3.57 -8.34
C GLY A 66 -4.68 2.15 -8.88
N ASP A 67 -3.60 1.41 -9.12
CA ASP A 67 -3.63 0.06 -9.71
C ASP A 67 -2.45 -0.76 -9.20
N MET A 68 -2.66 -1.54 -8.15
CA MET A 68 -1.62 -2.41 -7.57
C MET A 68 -1.20 -3.52 -8.54
N GLN A 69 -2.11 -4.04 -9.38
CA GLN A 69 -1.74 -5.09 -10.34
C GLN A 69 -0.71 -4.59 -11.34
N LYS A 70 -0.87 -3.36 -11.85
CA LYS A 70 0.11 -2.73 -12.74
C LYS A 70 1.41 -2.37 -12.02
N VAL A 71 1.33 -2.05 -10.72
CA VAL A 71 2.48 -1.51 -9.98
C VAL A 71 3.34 -2.62 -9.36
N ILE A 72 2.74 -3.62 -8.74
CA ILE A 72 3.43 -4.71 -8.02
C ILE A 72 3.22 -6.09 -8.65
N GLY A 73 2.49 -6.18 -9.78
CA GLY A 73 2.21 -7.46 -10.46
C GLY A 73 1.04 -8.26 -9.85
N GLY A 74 0.35 -7.71 -8.85
CA GLY A 74 -0.75 -8.39 -8.17
C GLY A 74 -1.54 -7.49 -7.22
N LEU A 75 -2.44 -8.07 -6.43
CA LEU A 75 -3.12 -7.36 -5.35
C LEU A 75 -2.20 -7.29 -4.12
N ALA A 76 -2.25 -6.18 -3.40
CA ALA A 76 -1.43 -6.00 -2.21
C ALA A 76 -2.11 -6.62 -0.98
N ASN A 77 -1.37 -7.40 -0.21
CA ASN A 77 -1.84 -8.12 0.99
C ASN A 77 -1.06 -7.76 2.25
N SER A 78 0.11 -7.14 2.11
CA SER A 78 0.83 -6.56 3.24
C SER A 78 1.51 -5.25 2.87
N VAL A 79 1.84 -4.48 3.90
CA VAL A 79 2.51 -3.19 3.79
C VAL A 79 3.59 -3.04 4.85
N TYR A 80 4.69 -2.40 4.46
CA TYR A 80 5.78 -2.00 5.34
C TYR A 80 6.12 -0.53 5.09
N TRP A 81 6.40 0.22 6.14
CA TRP A 81 6.83 1.62 6.04
C TRP A 81 8.17 1.80 6.73
N THR A 82 9.12 2.44 6.06
CA THR A 82 10.43 2.86 6.60
C THR A 82 10.54 4.39 6.54
N ILE A 83 11.15 5.01 7.56
CA ILE A 83 11.52 6.44 7.55
C ILE A 83 13.02 6.55 7.28
#